data_AF-A0A6H1RGW0-F1
#
_entry.id   AF-A0A6H1RGW0-F1
#
_cell.length_a   1.000
_cell.length_b   1.000
_cell.length_c   1.000
_cell.angle_alpha   90.00
_cell.angle_beta   90.00
_cell.angle_gamma   90.00
#
_symmetry.space_group_name_H-M   'P 1'
#
loop_
_entity.id
_entity.type
_entity.pdbx_description
1 polymer ?
#
loop_
_entity_poly.entity_id
_entity_poly.type
_entity_poly.pdbx_seq_one_letter_code
_entity_poly.pdbx_strand_id
1 'polypeptide(L)'
;MPPRKRRSFTAEYKVEAAHRVIDSGRTTAEGARELGLNDGLLSNWVKDERRRIAAAEAHGEKPLEAAERAELLRLRRQVAELEKDNAFRRFCAVTGPTCRSCEALRLGWSRNPHRAVDDQLALL
;
A
#
# COMPACT_ATOMS: atom_id res chain seq x y z
N MET A 1 -18.46 -44.57 0.56
CA MET A 1 -19.07 -43.25 0.30
C MET A 1 -17.94 -42.27 -0.02
N PRO A 2 -17.89 -41.67 -1.21
CA PRO A 2 -16.79 -40.77 -1.57
C PRO A 2 -16.80 -39.53 -0.65
N PRO A 3 -15.63 -38.98 -0.29
CA PRO A 3 -15.54 -37.83 0.62
C PRO A 3 -16.23 -36.61 0.00
N ARG A 4 -17.08 -35.92 0.79
CA ARG A 4 -17.75 -34.70 0.34
C ARG A 4 -16.72 -33.61 0.03
N LYS A 5 -16.78 -33.08 -1.20
CA LYS A 5 -15.93 -31.97 -1.65
C LYS A 5 -16.20 -30.75 -0.77
N ARG A 6 -15.17 -30.26 -0.08
CA ARG A 6 -15.27 -29.07 0.77
C ARG A 6 -15.40 -27.83 -0.12
N ARG A 7 -16.35 -26.96 0.22
CA ARG A 7 -16.53 -25.67 -0.46
C ARG A 7 -15.37 -24.75 -0.05
N SER A 8 -14.66 -24.18 -1.02
CA SER A 8 -13.57 -23.22 -0.81
C SER A 8 -14.06 -21.82 -1.09
N PHE A 9 -13.56 -20.86 -0.32
CA PHE A 9 -13.85 -19.43 -0.47
C PHE A 9 -12.54 -18.67 -0.66
N THR A 10 -12.56 -17.62 -1.48
CA THR A 10 -11.41 -16.74 -1.70
C THR A 10 -11.06 -15.97 -0.43
N ALA A 11 -9.84 -15.44 -0.33
CA ALA A 11 -9.42 -14.71 0.87
C ALA A 11 -10.21 -13.40 1.01
N GLU A 12 -10.45 -12.73 -0.10
CA GLU A 12 -11.17 -11.46 -0.21
C GLU A 12 -12.60 -11.61 0.30
N TYR A 13 -13.28 -12.69 -0.11
CA TYR A 13 -14.66 -12.96 0.33
C TYR A 13 -14.77 -13.20 1.85
N LYS A 14 -13.78 -13.87 2.45
CA LYS A 14 -13.76 -14.11 3.89
C LYS A 14 -13.60 -12.81 4.67
N VAL A 15 -12.71 -11.94 4.20
CA VAL A 15 -12.44 -10.62 4.79
C VAL A 15 -13.69 -9.74 4.68
N GLU A 16 -14.29 -9.66 3.49
CA GLU A 16 -15.51 -8.87 3.27
C GLU A 16 -16.69 -9.36 4.14
N ALA A 17 -16.90 -10.68 4.22
CA ALA A 17 -17.93 -11.27 5.07
C ALA A 17 -17.68 -10.98 6.56
N ALA A 18 -16.42 -11.00 7.00
CA ALA A 18 -16.05 -10.68 8.37
C ALA A 18 -16.26 -9.18 8.68
N HIS A 19 -15.83 -8.27 7.80
CA HIS A 19 -16.06 -6.83 7.94
C HIS A 19 -17.53 -6.51 8.03
N ARG A 20 -18.36 -7.12 7.19
CA ARG A 20 -19.82 -6.90 7.23
C ARG A 20 -20.41 -7.17 8.62
N VAL A 21 -19.94 -8.19 9.33
CA VAL A 21 -20.39 -8.51 10.70
C VAL A 21 -19.78 -7.56 11.73
N ILE A 22 -18.49 -7.23 11.59
CA ILE A 22 -17.77 -6.33 12.51
C ILE A 22 -18.36 -4.92 12.47
N ASP A 23 -18.57 -4.38 11.27
CA ASP A 23 -19.00 -3.00 11.04
C ASP A 23 -20.49 -2.80 11.35
N SER A 24 -21.33 -3.81 11.06
CA SER A 24 -22.77 -3.73 11.33
C SER A 24 -23.16 -4.00 12.78
N GLY A 25 -22.25 -4.54 13.60
CA GLY A 25 -22.51 -4.92 15.00
C GLY A 25 -23.53 -6.06 15.18
N ARG A 26 -23.95 -6.72 14.09
CA ARG A 26 -24.90 -7.83 14.11
C ARG A 26 -24.27 -9.10 14.67
N THR A 27 -25.12 -10.04 15.07
CA THR A 27 -24.62 -11.35 15.52
C THR A 27 -24.07 -12.14 14.32
N THR A 28 -23.05 -12.97 14.57
CA THR A 28 -22.49 -13.84 13.54
C THR A 28 -23.53 -14.79 12.93
N ALA A 29 -24.53 -15.22 13.72
CA ALA A 29 -25.61 -16.08 13.25
C ALA A 29 -26.51 -15.39 12.21
N GLU A 30 -26.83 -14.11 12.41
CA GLU A 30 -27.60 -13.32 11.45
C GLU A 30 -26.81 -13.10 10.16
N GLY A 31 -25.53 -12.71 10.27
CA GLY A 31 -24.65 -12.53 9.11
C GLY A 31 -24.45 -13.82 8.32
N ALA A 32 -24.37 -14.96 9.00
CA ALA A 32 -24.24 -16.26 8.35
C ALA A 32 -25.51 -16.65 7.60
N ARG A 33 -26.70 -16.39 8.15
CA ARG A 33 -27.98 -16.62 7.48
C ARG A 33 -28.14 -15.76 6.22
N GLU A 34 -27.77 -14.49 6.30
CA GLU A 34 -27.80 -13.57 5.14
C GLU A 34 -26.90 -14.07 3.99
N LEU A 35 -25.73 -14.61 4.33
CA LEU A 35 -24.74 -15.09 3.36
C LEU A 35 -24.94 -16.56 2.96
N GLY A 36 -25.91 -17.27 3.56
CA GLY A 36 -26.10 -18.71 3.35
C GLY A 36 -24.89 -19.55 3.78
N LEU A 37 -24.18 -19.11 4.83
CA LEU A 37 -23.00 -19.76 5.39
C LEU A 37 -23.31 -20.47 6.70
N ASN A 38 -22.38 -21.33 7.13
CA ASN A 38 -22.43 -21.90 8.47
C ASN A 38 -21.91 -20.89 9.50
N ASP A 39 -22.64 -20.70 10.59
CA ASP A 39 -22.32 -19.76 11.66
C ASP A 39 -20.91 -19.96 12.24
N GLY A 40 -20.49 -21.22 12.43
CA GLY A 40 -19.16 -21.54 12.95
C GLY A 40 -18.03 -21.18 11.99
N LEU A 41 -18.29 -21.28 10.68
CA LEU A 41 -17.33 -20.87 9.66
C LEU A 41 -17.14 -19.35 9.66
N LEU A 42 -18.25 -18.59 9.67
CA LEU A 42 -18.21 -17.14 9.71
C LEU A 42 -17.62 -16.63 11.03
N SER A 43 -17.89 -17.31 12.15
CA SER A 43 -17.31 -16.97 13.45
C SER A 43 -15.79 -17.04 13.44
N ASN A 44 -15.23 -18.08 12.81
CA ASN A 44 -13.77 -18.21 12.69
C ASN A 44 -13.18 -17.08 11.85
N TRP A 45 -13.82 -16.71 10.74
CA TRP A 45 -13.35 -15.60 9.90
C TRP A 45 -13.40 -14.25 10.62
N VAL A 46 -14.47 -13.99 11.37
CA VAL A 46 -14.58 -12.78 12.20
C VAL A 46 -13.50 -12.72 13.27
N LYS A 47 -13.16 -13.86 13.90
CA LYS A 47 -12.05 -13.94 14.87
C LYS A 47 -10.70 -13.68 14.23
N ASP A 48 -10.45 -14.25 13.06
CA ASP A 48 -9.21 -14.03 12.30
C ASP A 48 -9.08 -12.57 11.89
N GLU A 49 -10.17 -11.96 11.41
CA GLU A 49 -10.17 -10.56 10.99
C GLU A 49 -10.00 -9.59 12.15
N ARG A 50 -10.65 -9.84 13.29
CA ARG A 50 -10.42 -9.04 14.52
C ARG A 50 -8.96 -9.10 14.98
N ARG A 51 -8.30 -10.25 14.83
CA ARG A 51 -6.87 -10.39 15.14
C ARG A 51 -6.00 -9.61 14.16
N ARG A 52 -6.36 -9.61 12.87
CA ARG A 52 -5.66 -8.81 11.84
C ARG A 52 -5.80 -7.32 12.11
N ILE A 53 -7.01 -6.84 12.39
CA ILE A 53 -7.27 -5.43 12.73
C ILE A 53 -6.48 -5.04 13.98
N ALA A 54 -6.52 -5.85 15.05
CA ALA A 54 -5.75 -5.56 16.26
C ALA A 54 -4.22 -5.58 16.02
N ALA A 55 -3.73 -6.46 15.15
CA ALA A 55 -2.32 -6.47 14.75
C ALA A 55 -1.96 -5.21 13.95
N ALA A 56 -2.80 -4.80 12.99
CA ALA A 56 -2.61 -3.56 12.23
C ALA A 56 -2.61 -2.33 13.14
N GLU A 57 -3.50 -2.27 14.13
CA GLU A 57 -3.50 -1.23 15.15
C GLU A 57 -2.22 -1.23 16.02
N ALA A 58 -1.75 -2.42 16.41
CA ALA A 58 -0.50 -2.58 17.17
C ALA A 58 0.74 -2.21 16.36
N HIS A 59 0.72 -2.42 15.04
CA HIS A 59 1.77 -2.02 14.10
C HIS A 59 1.63 -0.56 13.63
N GLY A 60 0.62 0.18 14.10
CA GLY A 60 0.44 1.59 13.76
C GLY A 60 -0.07 1.81 12.34
N GLU A 61 -0.62 0.80 11.68
CA GLU A 61 -1.25 0.88 10.35
C GLU A 61 -2.65 1.53 10.44
N LYS A 62 -2.76 2.65 11.15
CA LYS A 62 -3.96 3.49 11.08
C LYS A 62 -3.99 4.21 9.73
N PRO A 63 -5.17 4.45 9.15
CA PRO A 63 -5.29 5.36 8.01
C PRO A 63 -4.67 6.71 8.39
N LEU A 64 -3.57 7.09 7.72
CA LEU A 64 -2.85 8.33 8.00
C LEU A 64 -3.83 9.50 8.05
N GLU A 65 -3.79 10.30 9.11
CA GLU A 65 -4.58 11.51 9.20
C GLU A 65 -4.21 12.48 8.08
N ALA A 66 -5.10 13.44 7.77
CA ALA A 66 -4.87 14.38 6.67
C ALA A 66 -3.56 15.17 6.82
N ALA A 67 -3.19 15.51 8.06
CA ALA A 67 -1.92 16.16 8.37
C ALA A 67 -0.72 15.25 8.12
N GLU A 68 -0.79 13.99 8.54
CA GLU A 68 0.26 12.99 8.32
C GLU A 68 0.47 12.71 6.82
N ARG A 69 -0.62 12.65 6.04
CA ARG A 69 -0.55 12.52 4.57
C ARG A 69 0.10 13.73 3.91
N ALA A 70 -0.20 14.94 4.38
CA ALA A 70 0.39 16.17 3.86
C ALA A 70 1.90 16.23 4.15
N GLU A 71 2.32 15.85 5.36
CA GLU A 71 3.73 15.80 5.71
C GLU A 71 4.46 14.71 4.93
N LEU A 72 3.85 13.54 4.74
CA LEU A 72 4.42 12.48 3.92
C LEU A 72 4.65 12.94 2.47
N LEU A 73 3.70 13.68 1.88
CA LEU A 73 3.89 14.26 0.54
C LEU A 73 5.03 15.30 0.52
N ARG A 74 5.13 16.15 1.55
CA ARG A 74 6.21 17.13 1.70
C ARG A 74 7.58 16.44 1.79
N LEU A 75 7.69 15.42 2.62
CA LEU A 75 8.91 14.64 2.80
C LEU A 75 9.30 13.91 1.52
N ARG A 76 8.36 13.31 0.79
CA ARG A 76 8.63 12.68 -0.52
C ARG A 76 9.20 13.67 -1.53
N ARG A 77 8.70 14.91 -1.55
CA ARG A 77 9.25 15.98 -2.40
C ARG A 77 10.67 16.34 -1.98
N GLN A 78 10.93 16.47 -0.68
CA GLN A 78 12.27 16.77 -0.17
C GLN A 78 13.27 15.67 -0.51
N VAL A 79 12.89 14.40 -0.35
CA VAL A 79 13.73 13.27 -0.74
C VAL A 79 14.06 13.33 -2.23
N ALA A 80 13.08 13.58 -3.09
CA ALA A 80 13.31 13.70 -4.53
C ALA A 80 14.29 14.85 -4.88
N GLU A 81 14.21 15.99 -4.20
CA GLU A 81 15.19 17.07 -4.40
C GLU A 81 16.59 16.69 -3.89
N LEU A 82 16.68 16.08 -2.71
CA LEU A 82 17.95 15.62 -2.15
C LEU A 82 18.61 14.53 -3.02
N GLU A 83 17.82 13.66 -3.65
CA GLU A 83 18.31 12.66 -4.57
C GLU A 83 18.89 13.29 -5.85
N LYS A 84 18.25 14.34 -6.38
CA LYS A 84 18.80 15.12 -7.50
C LYS A 84 20.13 15.77 -7.13
N ASP A 85 20.20 16.42 -5.97
CA ASP A 85 21.43 17.04 -5.48
C ASP A 85 22.55 16.03 -5.26
N ASN A 86 22.23 14.87 -4.69
CA ASN A 86 23.19 13.78 -4.51
C ASN A 86 23.65 13.19 -5.83
N ALA A 87 22.75 13.00 -6.80
CA ALA A 87 23.09 12.54 -8.14
C ALA A 87 24.03 13.55 -8.84
N PHE A 88 23.76 14.85 -8.71
CA PHE A 88 24.63 15.90 -9.23
C PHE A 88 26.01 15.87 -8.56
N ARG A 89 26.08 15.79 -7.23
CA ARG A 89 27.35 15.69 -6.49
C ARG A 89 28.16 14.48 -6.91
N ARG A 90 27.51 13.32 -7.06
CA ARG A 90 28.15 12.09 -7.54
C ARG A 90 28.67 12.25 -8.97
N PHE A 91 27.88 12.86 -9.85
CA PHE A 91 28.30 13.14 -11.22
C PHE A 91 29.54 14.05 -11.26
N CYS A 92 29.53 15.17 -10.55
CA CYS A 92 30.66 16.10 -10.45
C CYS A 92 31.92 15.45 -9.86
N ALA A 93 31.77 14.54 -8.89
CA ALA A 93 32.88 13.79 -8.32
C ALA A 93 33.57 12.87 -9.35
N VAL A 94 32.82 12.38 -10.34
CA VAL A 94 33.34 11.51 -11.42
C VAL A 94 33.91 12.33 -12.58
N THR A 95 33.27 13.44 -12.97
CA THR A 95 33.64 14.22 -14.17
C THR A 95 34.61 15.38 -13.91
N GLY A 96 34.92 15.67 -12.65
CA GLY A 96 35.80 16.78 -12.25
C GLY A 96 35.12 18.16 -12.19
N PRO A 97 35.68 19.13 -11.44
CA PRO A 97 35.00 20.40 -11.09
C PRO A 97 34.91 21.42 -12.24
N THR A 98 35.49 21.15 -13.41
CA THR A 98 35.62 22.13 -14.51
C THR A 98 34.89 21.72 -15.80
N CYS A 99 34.03 20.71 -15.77
CA CYS A 99 33.26 20.33 -16.95
C CYS A 99 32.16 21.37 -17.26
N ARG A 100 32.27 22.08 -18.40
CA ARG A 100 31.28 23.06 -18.91
C ARG A 100 29.86 22.48 -19.09
N SER A 101 29.68 21.16 -18.97
CA SER A 101 28.34 20.56 -18.94
C SER A 101 27.59 20.83 -17.63
N CYS A 102 28.26 21.14 -16.52
CA CYS A 102 27.59 21.37 -15.22
C CYS A 102 26.70 22.63 -15.20
N GLU A 103 27.06 23.69 -15.93
CA GLU A 103 26.27 24.93 -16.00
C GLU A 103 25.05 24.77 -16.93
N ALA A 104 25.20 24.03 -18.03
CA ALA A 104 24.09 23.67 -18.93
C ALA A 104 23.12 22.63 -18.30
N LEU A 105 23.60 21.74 -17.43
CA LEU A 105 22.78 20.73 -16.75
C LEU A 105 21.96 21.30 -15.60
N ARG A 106 22.40 22.37 -14.94
CA ARG A 106 21.63 23.09 -13.90
C ARG A 106 20.30 23.66 -14.45
N LEU A 107 20.26 24.01 -15.74
CA LEU A 107 19.07 24.54 -16.42
C LEU A 107 18.36 23.50 -17.34
N GLY A 108 18.97 22.33 -17.56
CA GLY A 108 18.65 21.41 -18.67
C GLY A 108 18.19 20.00 -18.31
N TRP A 109 17.91 19.67 -17.04
CA TRP A 109 17.23 18.41 -16.65
C TRP A 109 15.71 18.40 -16.90
N SER A 110 15.18 19.29 -17.76
CA SER A 110 13.77 19.29 -18.20
C SER A 110 13.47 18.35 -19.38
N ARG A 111 14.48 17.69 -19.96
CA ARG A 111 14.31 16.64 -20.99
C ARG A 111 15.31 15.50 -20.75
N ASN A 112 14.99 14.62 -19.80
CA ASN A 112 15.75 13.41 -19.57
C ASN A 112 15.27 12.29 -20.53
N PRO A 113 16.09 11.77 -21.46
CA PRO A 113 15.72 10.64 -22.31
C PRO A 113 15.61 9.31 -21.56
N HIS A 114 15.96 9.26 -20.27
CA HIS A 114 15.76 8.09 -19.41
C HIS A 114 14.38 8.02 -18.72
N ARG A 115 13.42 8.90 -19.05
CA ARG A 115 12.02 8.80 -18.58
C ARG A 115 11.22 7.66 -19.24
N ALA A 116 11.89 6.57 -19.62
CA ALA A 116 11.27 5.39 -20.23
C ALA A 116 11.14 4.20 -19.25
N VAL A 117 11.56 4.35 -17.99
CA VAL A 117 11.57 3.22 -17.03
C VAL A 117 10.71 3.39 -15.77
N ASP A 118 10.06 4.54 -15.56
CA ASP A 118 9.30 4.79 -14.31
C ASP A 118 7.82 5.20 -14.52
N ASP A 119 7.20 4.80 -15.64
CA ASP A 119 5.74 4.94 -15.85
C ASP A 119 5.03 3.56 -15.82
N GLN A 120 5.49 2.62 -15.00
CA GLN A 120 4.86 1.28 -14.86
C GLN A 120 4.18 1.04 -13.49
N LEU A 121 4.03 2.06 -12.64
CA LEU A 121 3.34 1.91 -11.36
C LEU A 121 2.35 3.05 -11.08
N ALA A 122 1.44 3.31 -12.03
CA ALA A 122 0.27 4.15 -11.82
C ALA A 122 -0.98 3.61 -12.54
N LEU A 123 -1.12 2.28 -12.61
CA LEU A 123 -2.35 1.61 -13.04
C LEU A 123 -2.37 0.16 -12.50
N LEU A 124 -2.54 0.04 -11.18
CA LEU A 124 -3.29 -1.00 -10.46
C LEU A 124 -3.59 -0.49 -9.05
#